data_AF-A0A536WM27-F1
#
_entry.id   AF-A0A536WM27-F1
#
_cell.length_a   1.000
_cell.length_b   1.000
_cell.length_c   1.000
_cell.angle_alpha   90.00
_cell.angle_beta   90.00
_cell.angle_gamma   90.00
#
_symmetry.space_group_name_H-M   'P 1'
#
loop_
_entity.id
_entity.type
_entity.pdbx_description
1 polymer ?
#
loop_
_entity_poly.entity_id
_entity_poly.type
_entity_poly.pdbx_seq_one_letter_code
_entity_poly.pdbx_strand_id
1 'polypeptide(L)'
;MQLGFGITFPDLYERDGLIKVDAAFLAFLGEADRALADRLSAARANPPSGLAESQLLIALAPHVEDFIAKLFGIEREARALAERHNELAPLYSVKRQFVQRRAMHKVKPAELQAFDPAAAERELFGGEFTELDFARKVTAWLANEAEHAHELELAARYAAWATTTPAGKAKHATGVLFKAPQKLDYMRLVPVHTDMSRGFAAHRLEHLRHREGFALTDPGTD
;
A
#
# COMPACT_ATOMS: atom_id res chain seq x y z
N MET A 1 26.49 3.04 23.78
CA MET A 1 25.19 3.33 23.15
C MET A 1 24.15 3.34 24.27
N GLN A 2 23.48 4.47 24.47
CA GLN A 2 22.45 4.61 25.51
C GLN A 2 21.10 4.32 24.84
N LEU A 3 20.35 3.34 25.34
CA LEU A 3 19.01 3.04 24.87
C LEU A 3 18.00 3.93 25.59
N GLY A 4 16.78 4.00 25.07
CA GLY A 4 15.64 4.63 25.73
C GLY A 4 15.31 3.97 27.08
N PHE A 5 14.45 4.62 27.86
CA PHE A 5 13.91 4.08 29.12
C PHE A 5 14.95 3.76 30.21
N GLY A 6 16.15 4.36 30.13
CA GLY A 6 17.22 4.09 31.09
C GLY A 6 17.84 2.69 30.96
N ILE A 7 17.64 2.03 29.82
CA ILE A 7 18.16 0.69 29.52
C ILE A 7 19.54 0.82 28.87
N THR A 8 20.43 -0.11 29.16
CA THR A 8 21.75 -0.20 28.53
C THR A 8 21.82 -1.36 27.54
N PHE A 9 22.74 -1.30 26.58
CA PHE A 9 22.86 -2.38 25.61
C PHE A 9 23.15 -3.77 26.23
N PRO A 10 24.01 -3.90 27.27
CA PRO A 10 24.20 -5.16 27.97
C PRO A 10 22.92 -5.72 28.62
N ASP A 11 21.98 -4.88 29.07
CA ASP A 11 20.71 -5.32 29.66
C ASP A 11 19.91 -6.21 28.67
N LEU A 12 20.10 -6.07 27.35
CA LEU A 12 19.40 -6.88 26.34
C LEU A 12 19.83 -8.35 26.30
N TYR A 13 20.99 -8.68 26.88
CA TYR A 13 21.57 -10.02 26.88
C TYR A 13 21.41 -10.74 28.23
N GLU A 14 20.88 -10.04 29.24
CA GLU A 14 20.74 -10.55 30.59
C GLU A 14 19.27 -10.58 31.02
N ARG A 15 18.88 -11.61 31.76
CA ARG A 15 17.50 -11.79 32.23
C ARG A 15 16.99 -10.56 33.01
N ASP A 16 17.81 -10.01 33.90
CA ASP A 16 17.41 -8.87 34.74
C ASP A 16 17.20 -7.61 33.90
N GLY A 17 17.98 -7.45 32.82
CA GLY A 17 17.77 -6.38 31.86
C GLY A 17 16.50 -6.58 31.02
N LEU A 18 16.20 -7.81 30.58
CA LEU A 18 14.93 -8.11 29.90
C LEU A 18 13.69 -7.84 30.77
N ILE A 19 13.78 -8.04 32.09
CA ILE A 19 12.72 -7.66 33.03
C ILE A 19 12.52 -6.14 33.06
N LYS A 20 13.60 -5.35 32.99
CA LYS A 20 13.50 -3.88 32.88
C LYS A 20 12.85 -3.46 31.56
N VAL A 21 13.22 -4.10 30.45
CA VAL A 21 12.60 -3.86 29.12
C VAL A 21 11.10 -4.14 29.19
N ASP A 22 10.71 -5.25 29.79
CA ASP A 22 9.30 -5.62 29.94
C ASP A 22 8.51 -4.61 30.78
N ALA A 23 9.06 -4.19 31.92
CA ALA A 23 8.44 -3.19 32.77
C ALA A 23 8.30 -1.84 32.05
N ALA A 24 9.33 -1.43 31.29
CA ALA A 24 9.29 -0.22 30.47
C ALA A 24 8.22 -0.31 29.37
N PHE A 25 8.09 -1.47 28.72
CA PHE A 25 7.06 -1.68 27.70
C PHE A 25 5.65 -1.64 28.30
N LEU A 26 5.41 -2.28 29.44
CA LEU A 26 4.10 -2.24 30.11
C LEU A 26 3.73 -0.83 30.56
N ALA A 27 4.69 -0.04 31.05
CA ALA A 27 4.47 1.37 31.39
C ALA A 27 4.11 2.19 30.15
N PHE A 28 4.90 2.05 29.07
CA PHE A 28 4.66 2.71 27.78
C PHE A 28 3.29 2.35 27.20
N LEU A 29 2.94 1.07 27.17
CA LEU A 29 1.64 0.59 26.70
C LEU A 29 0.50 1.12 27.59
N GLY A 30 0.70 1.15 28.91
CA GLY A 30 -0.30 1.65 29.85
C GLY A 30 -0.60 3.15 29.71
N GLU A 31 0.37 3.95 29.27
CA GLU A 31 0.17 5.37 28.94
C GLU A 31 -0.66 5.56 27.66
N ALA A 32 -0.48 4.69 26.66
CA ALA A 32 -1.18 4.78 25.37
C ALA A 32 -2.55 4.09 25.36
N ASP A 33 -2.64 2.88 25.90
CA ASP A 33 -3.86 2.07 26.00
C ASP A 33 -3.81 1.17 27.25
N ARG A 34 -4.40 1.69 28.33
CA ARG A 34 -4.45 0.99 29.61
C ARG A 34 -5.19 -0.34 29.53
N ALA A 35 -6.28 -0.40 28.75
CA ALA A 35 -7.09 -1.60 28.63
C ALA A 35 -6.33 -2.72 27.91
N LEU A 36 -5.53 -2.36 26.90
CA LEU A 36 -4.66 -3.31 26.21
C LEU A 36 -3.50 -3.80 27.09
N ALA A 37 -2.92 -2.94 27.93
CA ALA A 37 -1.91 -3.34 28.93
C ALA A 37 -2.46 -4.35 29.94
N ASP A 38 -3.68 -4.14 30.42
CA ASP A 38 -4.36 -5.06 31.34
C ASP A 38 -4.67 -6.40 30.64
N ARG A 39 -5.10 -6.36 29.37
CA ARG A 39 -5.31 -7.57 28.54
C ARG A 39 -4.03 -8.36 28.32
N LEU A 40 -2.91 -7.70 28.05
CA LEU A 40 -1.60 -8.36 27.91
C LEU A 40 -1.19 -9.03 29.23
N SER A 41 -1.35 -8.32 30.35
CA SER A 41 -1.05 -8.87 31.69
C SER A 41 -1.87 -10.13 31.97
N ALA A 42 -3.18 -10.09 31.70
CA ALA A 42 -4.06 -11.25 31.86
C ALA A 42 -3.68 -12.42 30.93
N ALA A 43 -3.36 -12.12 29.67
CA ALA A 43 -2.95 -13.11 28.68
C ALA A 43 -1.63 -13.80 29.05
N ARG A 44 -0.70 -13.13 29.73
CA ARG A 44 0.54 -13.76 30.22
C ARG A 44 0.30 -14.76 31.34
N ALA A 45 -0.69 -14.50 32.20
CA ALA A 45 -1.10 -15.44 33.24
C ALA A 45 -1.90 -16.62 32.67
N ASN A 46 -2.76 -16.35 31.69
CA ASN A 46 -3.61 -17.33 31.03
C ASN A 46 -3.57 -17.13 29.51
N PRO A 47 -2.63 -17.79 28.80
CA PRO A 47 -2.45 -17.61 27.36
C PRO A 47 -3.72 -17.93 26.55
N PRO A 48 -4.25 -16.98 25.76
CA PRO A 48 -5.31 -17.28 24.80
C PRO A 48 -4.76 -18.15 23.67
N SER A 49 -5.65 -18.76 22.89
CA SER A 49 -5.27 -19.54 21.71
C SER A 49 -6.16 -19.23 20.51
N GLY A 50 -5.66 -19.52 19.31
CA GLY A 50 -6.41 -19.36 18.06
C GLY A 50 -6.71 -17.89 17.75
N LEU A 51 -7.98 -17.58 17.47
CA LEU A 51 -8.40 -16.23 17.04
C LEU A 51 -8.09 -15.15 18.10
N ALA A 52 -8.28 -15.47 19.39
CA ALA A 52 -8.10 -14.51 20.47
C ALA A 52 -6.62 -14.11 20.65
N GLU A 53 -5.71 -15.06 20.47
CA GLU A 53 -4.26 -14.81 20.47
C GLU A 53 -3.88 -13.91 19.28
N SER A 54 -4.31 -14.26 18.07
CA SER A 54 -4.04 -13.47 16.87
C SER A 54 -4.54 -12.03 16.99
N GLN A 55 -5.76 -11.84 17.52
CA GLN A 55 -6.32 -10.49 17.73
C GLN A 55 -5.53 -9.69 18.77
N LEU A 56 -5.04 -10.32 19.83
CA LEU A 56 -4.19 -9.67 20.81
C LEU A 56 -2.86 -9.24 20.20
N LEU A 57 -2.20 -10.11 19.43
CA LEU A 57 -0.95 -9.79 18.75
C LEU A 57 -1.11 -8.65 17.74
N ILE A 58 -2.18 -8.66 16.94
CA ILE A 58 -2.50 -7.57 16.00
C ILE A 58 -2.71 -6.25 16.74
N ALA A 59 -3.41 -6.27 17.88
CA ALA A 59 -3.61 -5.07 18.68
C ALA A 59 -2.31 -4.53 19.30
N LEU A 60 -1.41 -5.42 19.73
CA LEU A 60 -0.12 -5.04 20.34
C LEU A 60 0.93 -4.57 19.33
N ALA A 61 0.88 -5.07 18.09
CA ALA A 61 1.88 -4.80 17.05
C ALA A 61 2.27 -3.32 16.89
N PRO A 62 1.35 -2.36 16.71
CA PRO A 62 1.73 -0.95 16.54
C PRO A 62 2.44 -0.38 17.77
N HIS A 63 2.03 -0.78 18.98
CA HIS A 63 2.67 -0.33 20.22
C HIS A 63 4.06 -0.93 20.42
N VAL A 64 4.25 -2.19 20.01
CA VAL A 64 5.57 -2.84 20.03
C VAL A 64 6.51 -2.16 19.04
N GLU A 65 6.03 -1.84 17.83
CA GLU A 65 6.81 -1.11 16.82
C GLU A 65 7.28 0.25 17.35
N ASP A 66 6.36 1.07 17.89
CA ASP A 66 6.69 2.38 18.47
C ASP A 66 7.64 2.27 19.68
N PHE A 67 7.44 1.28 20.54
CA PHE A 67 8.30 1.04 21.69
C PHE A 67 9.72 0.67 21.27
N ILE A 68 9.89 -0.22 20.30
CA ILE A 68 11.20 -0.61 19.77
C ILE A 68 11.89 0.60 19.15
N ALA A 69 11.17 1.39 18.35
CA ALA A 69 11.74 2.60 17.76
C ALA A 69 12.28 3.56 18.82
N LYS A 70 11.52 3.77 19.91
CA LYS A 70 11.91 4.60 21.05
C LYS A 70 13.01 3.99 21.92
N LEU A 71 13.04 2.67 22.07
CA LEU A 71 14.09 1.96 22.79
C LEU A 71 15.46 2.16 22.12
N PHE A 72 15.51 2.15 20.78
CA PHE A 72 16.76 2.32 20.03
C PHE A 72 17.05 3.76 19.60
N GLY A 73 16.13 4.70 19.84
CA GLY A 73 16.29 6.11 19.45
C GLY A 73 16.25 6.32 17.94
N ILE A 74 15.43 5.53 17.23
CA ILE A 74 15.29 5.53 15.76
C ILE A 74 13.88 5.94 15.32
N GLU A 75 13.14 6.68 16.15
CA GLU A 75 11.74 7.05 15.87
C GLU A 75 11.61 7.86 14.57
N ARG A 76 12.60 8.71 14.27
CA ARG A 76 12.62 9.53 13.06
C ARG A 76 12.78 8.66 11.81
N GLU A 77 13.73 7.73 11.84
CA GLU A 77 14.03 6.81 10.75
C GLU A 77 12.87 5.83 10.51
N ALA A 78 12.29 5.29 11.59
CA ALA A 78 11.12 4.43 11.54
C ALA A 78 9.92 5.17 10.95
N ARG A 79 9.66 6.41 11.40
CA ARG A 79 8.60 7.25 10.84
C ARG A 79 8.83 7.58 9.37
N ALA A 80 10.04 7.95 8.98
CA ALA A 80 10.37 8.23 7.59
C ALA A 80 10.22 6.98 6.69
N LEU A 81 10.52 5.79 7.20
CA LEU A 81 10.27 4.53 6.49
C LEU A 81 8.76 4.24 6.35
N ALA A 82 8.00 4.38 7.42
CA ALA A 82 6.54 4.21 7.40
C ALA A 82 5.86 5.23 6.48
N GLU A 83 6.32 6.48 6.48
CA GLU A 83 5.85 7.54 5.58
C GLU A 83 6.12 7.19 4.12
N ARG A 84 7.30 6.66 3.77
CA ARG A 84 7.58 6.18 2.40
C ARG A 84 6.67 5.03 1.99
N HIS A 85 6.32 4.13 2.91
CA HIS A 85 5.38 3.05 2.62
C HIS A 85 3.96 3.58 2.37
N ASN A 86 3.53 4.54 3.20
CA ASN A 86 2.22 5.16 3.10
C ASN A 86 2.11 6.23 2.01
N GLU A 87 3.24 6.73 1.51
CA GLU A 87 3.28 7.78 0.48
C GLU A 87 2.47 7.39 -0.75
N LEU A 88 2.52 6.12 -1.14
CA LEU A 88 1.81 5.59 -2.31
C LEU A 88 0.42 5.02 -1.97
N ALA A 89 0.03 4.95 -0.70
CA ALA A 89 -1.28 4.42 -0.30
C ALA A 89 -2.47 5.13 -0.98
N PRO A 90 -2.46 6.46 -1.17
CA PRO A 90 -3.52 7.15 -1.91
C PRO A 90 -3.70 6.60 -3.33
N LEU A 91 -2.63 6.20 -4.03
CA LEU A 91 -2.73 5.67 -5.39
C LEU A 91 -3.60 4.42 -5.44
N TYR A 92 -3.40 3.48 -4.52
CA TYR A 92 -4.16 2.23 -4.48
C TYR A 92 -5.63 2.46 -4.09
N SER A 93 -5.87 3.33 -3.10
CA SER A 93 -7.22 3.67 -2.66
C SER A 93 -8.00 4.36 -3.79
N VAL A 94 -7.44 5.43 -4.37
CA VAL A 94 -8.07 6.21 -5.44
C VAL A 94 -8.23 5.38 -6.72
N LYS A 95 -7.26 4.55 -7.09
CA LYS A 95 -7.40 3.62 -8.22
C LYS A 95 -8.65 2.74 -8.07
N ARG A 96 -8.82 2.12 -6.91
CA ARG A 96 -9.92 1.17 -6.68
C ARG A 96 -11.26 1.88 -6.46
N GLN A 97 -11.31 2.84 -5.54
CA GLN A 97 -12.55 3.45 -5.09
C GLN A 97 -13.05 4.55 -6.03
N PHE A 98 -12.14 5.35 -6.58
CA PHE A 98 -12.51 6.48 -7.41
C PHE A 98 -12.41 6.17 -8.90
N VAL A 99 -11.25 5.76 -9.41
CA VAL A 99 -11.05 5.53 -10.86
C VAL A 99 -11.92 4.37 -11.35
N GLN A 100 -11.75 3.18 -10.76
CA GLN A 100 -12.42 1.97 -11.23
C GLN A 100 -13.91 1.96 -10.90
N ARG A 101 -14.29 2.28 -9.66
CA ARG A 101 -15.69 2.14 -9.21
C ARG A 101 -16.57 3.35 -9.49
N ARG A 102 -16.02 4.58 -9.48
CA ARG A 102 -16.80 5.82 -9.68
C ARG A 102 -16.64 6.36 -11.11
N ALA A 103 -15.42 6.73 -11.50
CA ALA A 103 -15.17 7.39 -12.79
C ALA A 103 -15.55 6.50 -14.00
N MET A 104 -15.03 5.27 -14.05
CA MET A 104 -15.30 4.35 -15.17
C MET A 104 -16.77 3.92 -15.29
N HIS A 105 -17.53 3.93 -14.19
CA HIS A 105 -18.95 3.57 -14.20
C HIS A 105 -19.86 4.79 -14.47
N LYS A 106 -19.49 5.97 -13.98
CA LYS A 106 -20.31 7.19 -14.07
C LYS A 106 -20.19 7.86 -15.43
N VAL A 107 -18.96 7.97 -15.97
CA VAL A 107 -18.68 8.75 -17.17
C VAL A 107 -18.83 7.90 -18.41
N LYS A 108 -19.72 8.28 -19.32
CA LYS A 108 -19.96 7.53 -20.56
C LYS A 108 -18.99 7.97 -21.67
N PRO A 109 -18.65 7.08 -22.62
CA PRO A 109 -17.77 7.42 -23.73
C PRO A 109 -18.20 8.64 -24.56
N ALA A 110 -19.51 8.88 -24.69
CA ALA A 110 -20.04 10.04 -25.42
C ALA A 110 -19.65 11.38 -24.77
N GLU A 111 -19.56 11.43 -23.44
CA GLU A 111 -19.19 12.63 -22.67
C GLU A 111 -17.70 12.97 -22.85
N LEU A 112 -16.89 11.98 -23.25
CA LEU A 112 -15.44 12.15 -23.45
C LEU A 112 -15.09 12.69 -24.84
N GLN A 113 -16.01 12.70 -25.80
CA GLN A 113 -15.73 13.17 -27.17
C GLN A 113 -15.43 14.67 -27.22
N ALA A 114 -16.10 15.46 -26.39
CA ALA A 114 -15.93 16.90 -26.28
C ALA A 114 -15.10 17.31 -25.03
N PHE A 115 -14.52 16.34 -24.33
CA PHE A 115 -13.77 16.60 -23.11
C PHE A 115 -12.36 17.13 -23.44
N ASP A 116 -11.98 18.27 -22.86
CA ASP A 116 -10.63 18.82 -22.94
C ASP A 116 -9.80 18.39 -21.71
N PRO A 117 -8.96 17.35 -21.83
CA PRO A 117 -8.15 16.87 -20.73
C PRO A 117 -7.05 17.86 -20.32
N ALA A 118 -6.59 18.73 -21.23
CA ALA A 118 -5.54 19.70 -20.93
C ALA A 118 -6.10 20.90 -20.14
N ALA A 119 -7.32 21.33 -20.46
CA ALA A 119 -8.04 22.30 -19.62
C ALA A 119 -8.30 21.74 -18.22
N ALA A 120 -8.81 20.51 -18.13
CA ALA A 120 -9.05 19.85 -16.85
C ALA A 120 -7.78 19.71 -16.01
N GLU A 121 -6.65 19.36 -16.63
CA GLU A 121 -5.37 19.23 -15.94
C GLU A 121 -4.85 20.56 -15.39
N ARG A 122 -4.97 21.65 -16.17
CA ARG A 122 -4.61 23.00 -15.70
C ARG A 122 -5.47 23.44 -14.54
N GLU A 123 -6.77 23.19 -14.61
CA GLU A 123 -7.71 23.58 -13.56
C GLU A 123 -7.46 22.80 -12.27
N LEU A 124 -7.30 21.48 -12.37
CA LEU A 124 -7.10 20.63 -11.19
C LEU A 124 -5.68 20.74 -10.61
N PHE A 125 -4.65 20.96 -11.43
CA PHE A 125 -3.24 20.79 -11.03
C PHE A 125 -2.34 22.00 -11.28
N GLY A 126 -2.78 23.02 -12.00
CA GLY A 126 -1.95 24.21 -12.26
C GLY A 126 -0.76 23.98 -13.21
N GLY A 127 -0.61 22.77 -13.78
CA GLY A 127 0.34 22.48 -14.85
C GLY A 127 1.29 21.30 -14.62
N GLU A 128 1.66 21.01 -13.36
CA GLU A 128 2.47 19.83 -13.05
C GLU A 128 1.56 18.69 -12.57
N PHE A 129 1.39 17.69 -13.43
CA PHE A 129 0.58 16.51 -13.13
C PHE A 129 1.45 15.37 -12.64
N THR A 130 1.14 14.85 -11.46
CA THR A 130 1.57 13.50 -11.04
C THR A 130 0.35 12.66 -10.63
N GLU A 131 0.42 11.35 -10.84
CA GLU A 131 -0.65 10.45 -10.38
C GLU A 131 -0.82 10.51 -8.85
N LEU A 132 0.27 10.76 -8.13
CA LEU A 132 0.23 10.87 -6.67
C LEU A 132 -0.49 12.14 -6.22
N ASP A 133 -0.25 13.27 -6.88
CA ASP A 133 -0.96 14.53 -6.59
C ASP A 133 -2.44 14.43 -6.94
N PHE A 134 -2.77 13.77 -8.06
CA PHE A 134 -4.17 13.42 -8.38
C PHE A 134 -4.79 12.63 -7.23
N ALA A 135 -4.12 11.58 -6.76
CA ALA A 135 -4.65 10.73 -5.71
C ALA A 135 -4.80 11.46 -4.36
N ARG A 136 -3.82 12.29 -3.98
CA ARG A 136 -3.88 13.11 -2.77
C ARG A 136 -5.03 14.12 -2.80
N LYS A 137 -5.18 14.86 -3.92
CA LYS A 137 -6.26 15.84 -4.09
C LYS A 137 -7.64 15.18 -4.08
N VAL A 138 -7.83 14.09 -4.82
CA VAL A 138 -9.10 13.34 -4.81
C VAL A 138 -9.41 12.81 -3.41
N THR A 139 -8.41 12.29 -2.69
CA THR A 139 -8.58 11.83 -1.30
C THR A 139 -9.05 12.98 -0.40
N ALA A 140 -8.45 14.17 -0.50
CA ALA A 140 -8.85 15.34 0.26
C ALA A 140 -10.27 15.80 -0.09
N TRP A 141 -10.62 15.86 -1.38
CA TRP A 141 -11.96 16.26 -1.82
C TRP A 141 -13.05 15.27 -1.40
N LEU A 142 -12.75 13.97 -1.39
CA LEU A 142 -13.67 12.95 -0.90
C LEU A 142 -13.98 13.09 0.60
N ALA A 143 -13.08 13.69 1.39
CA ALA A 143 -13.35 13.97 2.80
C ALA A 143 -14.42 15.07 3.00
N ASN A 144 -14.63 15.94 1.99
CA ASN A 144 -15.66 16.97 2.01
C ASN A 144 -16.36 17.10 0.64
N GLU A 145 -17.08 16.05 0.24
CA GLU A 145 -17.66 15.97 -1.12
C GLU A 145 -18.63 17.11 -1.46
N ALA A 146 -19.34 17.64 -0.46
CA ALA A 146 -20.33 18.69 -0.68
C ALA A 146 -19.69 20.00 -1.17
N GLU A 147 -18.49 20.32 -0.69
CA GLU A 147 -17.75 21.54 -1.05
C GLU A 147 -16.91 21.36 -2.32
N HIS A 148 -16.62 20.11 -2.72
CA HIS A 148 -15.73 19.79 -3.84
C HIS A 148 -16.40 19.01 -4.97
N ALA A 149 -17.72 19.19 -5.13
CA ALA A 149 -18.50 18.45 -6.12
C ALA A 149 -18.01 18.68 -7.56
N HIS A 150 -17.60 19.91 -7.87
CA HIS A 150 -17.09 20.30 -9.19
C HIS A 150 -15.74 19.63 -9.49
N GLU A 151 -14.80 19.71 -8.55
CA GLU A 151 -13.46 19.12 -8.67
C GLU A 151 -13.53 17.61 -8.79
N LEU A 152 -14.40 16.96 -7.99
CA LEU A 152 -14.63 15.51 -8.07
C LEU A 152 -15.25 15.09 -9.40
N GLU A 153 -16.16 15.89 -9.95
CA GLU A 153 -16.77 15.63 -11.25
C GLU A 153 -15.75 15.77 -12.39
N LEU A 154 -14.95 16.84 -12.37
CA LEU A 154 -13.90 17.07 -13.35
C LEU A 154 -12.79 16.01 -13.27
N ALA A 155 -12.38 15.63 -12.06
CA ALA A 155 -11.42 14.57 -11.82
C ALA A 155 -11.96 13.20 -12.27
N ALA A 156 -13.25 12.93 -12.12
CA ALA A 156 -13.87 11.70 -12.61
C ALA A 156 -13.83 11.64 -14.15
N ARG A 157 -14.13 12.74 -14.85
CA ARG A 157 -14.03 12.81 -16.32
C ARG A 157 -12.58 12.65 -16.79
N TYR A 158 -11.62 13.31 -16.12
CA TYR A 158 -10.20 13.13 -16.41
C TYR A 158 -9.76 11.67 -16.23
N ALA A 159 -10.13 11.05 -15.11
CA ALA A 159 -9.80 9.64 -14.83
C ALA A 159 -10.41 8.68 -15.85
N ALA A 160 -11.67 8.91 -16.25
CA ALA A 160 -12.34 8.10 -17.26
C ALA A 160 -11.66 8.27 -18.63
N TRP A 161 -11.32 9.50 -19.03
CA TRP A 161 -10.56 9.79 -20.23
C TRP A 161 -9.20 9.09 -20.23
N ALA A 162 -8.43 9.25 -19.15
CA ALA A 162 -7.11 8.68 -18.97
C ALA A 162 -7.12 7.14 -19.06
N THR A 163 -8.18 6.51 -18.53
CA THR A 163 -8.27 5.05 -18.44
C THR A 163 -8.84 4.40 -19.69
N THR A 164 -9.71 5.08 -20.45
CA THR A 164 -10.51 4.44 -21.52
C THR A 164 -10.09 4.86 -22.92
N THR A 165 -9.62 6.09 -23.12
CA THR A 165 -9.28 6.60 -24.47
C THR A 165 -7.85 6.21 -24.88
N PRO A 166 -7.56 6.07 -26.20
CA PRO A 166 -6.20 5.82 -26.67
C PRO A 166 -5.20 6.91 -26.26
N ALA A 167 -5.59 8.18 -26.38
CA ALA A 167 -4.74 9.32 -26.01
C ALA A 167 -4.43 9.34 -24.50
N GLY A 168 -5.44 9.11 -23.66
CA GLY A 168 -5.28 9.01 -22.22
C GLY A 168 -4.36 7.86 -21.79
N LYS A 169 -4.57 6.67 -22.38
CA LYS A 169 -3.73 5.48 -22.12
C LYS A 169 -2.28 5.68 -22.54
N ALA A 170 -2.05 6.39 -23.64
CA ALA A 170 -0.71 6.72 -24.11
C ALA A 170 -0.02 7.72 -23.17
N LYS A 171 -0.73 8.76 -22.73
CA LYS A 171 -0.21 9.75 -21.78
C LYS A 171 0.17 9.11 -20.44
N HIS A 172 -0.66 8.21 -19.93
CA HIS A 172 -0.48 7.54 -18.64
C HIS A 172 -0.01 6.08 -18.81
N ALA A 173 0.84 5.83 -19.82
CA ALA A 173 1.30 4.48 -20.13
C ALA A 173 2.15 3.86 -19.02
N THR A 174 3.04 4.66 -18.41
CA THR A 174 3.99 4.25 -17.36
C THR A 174 3.40 4.27 -15.95
N GLY A 175 2.25 4.92 -15.76
CA GLY A 175 1.58 5.05 -14.48
C GLY A 175 0.82 3.81 -14.05
N VAL A 176 0.37 3.81 -12.80
CA VAL A 176 -0.39 2.71 -12.18
C VAL A 176 -1.85 3.06 -11.95
N LEU A 177 -2.18 4.35 -11.85
CA LEU A 177 -3.48 4.84 -11.39
C LEU A 177 -4.58 4.60 -12.42
N PHE A 178 -4.35 4.99 -13.67
CA PHE A 178 -5.36 4.93 -14.75
C PHE A 178 -5.33 3.60 -15.51
N LYS A 179 -5.35 2.49 -14.76
CA LYS A 179 -5.37 1.14 -15.31
C LYS A 179 -6.63 0.39 -14.88
N ALA A 180 -7.37 -0.12 -15.87
CA ALA A 180 -8.45 -1.04 -15.63
C ALA A 180 -7.89 -2.46 -15.41
N PRO A 181 -8.43 -3.22 -14.44
CA PRO A 181 -8.12 -4.64 -14.35
C PRO A 181 -8.65 -5.34 -15.60
N GLN A 182 -7.85 -6.24 -16.17
CA GLN A 182 -8.34 -7.10 -17.24
C GLN A 182 -9.31 -8.13 -16.64
N LYS A 183 -10.28 -8.57 -17.44
CA LYS A 183 -11.14 -9.69 -17.06
C LYS A 183 -10.24 -10.91 -16.85
N LEU A 184 -10.35 -11.54 -15.68
CA LEU A 184 -9.60 -12.74 -15.38
C LEU A 184 -10.04 -13.87 -16.32
N ASP A 185 -9.11 -14.35 -17.13
CA ASP A 185 -9.29 -15.55 -17.94
C ASP A 185 -8.53 -16.69 -17.26
N TYR A 186 -9.26 -17.59 -16.61
CA TYR A 186 -8.68 -18.73 -15.91
C TYR A 186 -7.92 -19.68 -16.83
N MET A 187 -8.17 -19.65 -18.14
CA MET A 187 -7.43 -20.42 -19.14
C MET A 187 -6.17 -19.70 -19.63
N ARG A 188 -5.95 -18.45 -19.20
CA ARG A 188 -4.83 -17.59 -19.63
C ARG A 188 -4.21 -16.81 -18.47
N LEU A 189 -4.02 -17.47 -17.32
CA LEU A 189 -3.35 -16.87 -16.15
C LEU A 189 -1.85 -16.64 -16.37
N VAL A 190 -1.24 -17.42 -17.26
CA VAL A 190 0.18 -17.30 -17.62
C VAL A 190 0.26 -16.94 -19.11
N PRO A 191 0.97 -15.86 -19.49
CA PRO A 191 1.18 -15.52 -20.89
C PRO A 191 2.12 -16.57 -21.51
N VAL A 192 1.53 -17.51 -22.24
CA VAL A 192 2.24 -18.55 -23.00
C VAL A 192 1.99 -18.38 -24.50
N HIS A 193 3.00 -18.69 -25.30
CA HIS A 193 2.89 -18.89 -26.73
C HIS A 193 2.53 -20.34 -27.00
N THR A 194 1.47 -20.57 -27.76
CA THR A 194 1.07 -21.92 -28.19
C THR A 194 1.65 -22.22 -29.56
N ASP A 195 2.52 -23.22 -29.63
CA ASP A 195 3.10 -23.78 -30.85
C ASP A 195 2.34 -25.06 -31.23
N MET A 196 1.78 -25.08 -32.43
CA MET A 196 1.03 -26.21 -32.98
C MET A 196 1.81 -26.99 -34.06
N SER A 197 3.06 -26.59 -34.34
CA SER A 197 3.86 -27.16 -35.45
C SER A 197 4.14 -28.67 -35.32
N ARG A 198 3.99 -29.23 -34.12
CA ARG A 198 4.27 -30.64 -33.81
C ARG A 198 3.05 -31.56 -33.87
N GLY A 199 1.90 -31.06 -34.35
CA GLY A 199 0.65 -31.82 -34.40
C GLY A 199 -0.08 -31.93 -33.05
N PHE A 200 0.44 -31.29 -32.01
CA PHE A 200 -0.20 -31.12 -30.70
C PHE A 200 0.17 -29.74 -30.13
N ALA A 201 -0.64 -29.24 -29.18
CA ALA A 201 -0.40 -27.95 -28.55
C ALA A 201 0.79 -28.02 -27.60
N ALA A 202 1.83 -27.24 -27.88
CA ALA A 202 2.97 -27.03 -26.99
C ALA A 202 2.97 -25.57 -26.50
N HIS A 203 2.86 -25.38 -25.19
CA HIS A 203 2.92 -24.04 -24.59
C HIS A 203 4.36 -23.69 -24.20
N ARG A 204 4.81 -22.49 -24.56
CA ARG A 204 6.15 -21.97 -24.24
C ARG A 204 6.07 -20.56 -23.69
N LEU A 205 7.01 -20.20 -22.83
CA LEU A 205 7.22 -18.81 -22.44
C LEU A 205 8.05 -18.11 -23.52
N GLU A 206 7.87 -16.79 -23.68
CA GLU A 206 8.63 -15.97 -24.63
C GLU A 206 10.14 -16.02 -24.33
N HIS A 207 10.49 -16.07 -23.05
CA HIS A 207 11.85 -16.18 -22.57
C HIS A 207 12.03 -17.46 -21.75
N LEU A 208 12.86 -18.38 -22.25
CA LEU A 208 13.26 -19.58 -21.54
C LEU A 208 14.58 -19.31 -20.81
N ARG A 209 14.53 -19.20 -19.48
CA ARG A 209 15.76 -19.18 -18.67
C ARG A 209 16.25 -20.61 -18.46
N HIS A 210 17.38 -20.94 -19.08
CA HIS A 210 18.09 -22.16 -18.76
C HIS A 210 18.69 -22.03 -17.36
N ARG A 211 18.24 -22.85 -16.42
CA ARG A 211 18.81 -22.90 -15.09
C ARG A 211 19.95 -23.93 -15.09
N GLU A 212 21.18 -23.47 -14.88
CA GLU A 212 22.29 -24.35 -14.52
C GLU A 212 22.49 -24.32 -13.00
N GLY A 213 22.24 -25.44 -12.33
CA GLY A 213 22.35 -25.55 -10.87
C GLY A 213 21.17 -24.95 -10.09
N PHE A 214 21.38 -24.63 -8.81
CA PHE A 214 20.30 -24.20 -7.89
C PHE A 214 20.33 -22.71 -7.50
N ALA A 215 21.30 -21.94 -7.97
CA ALA A 215 21.37 -20.50 -7.68
C ALA A 215 20.21 -19.71 -8.32
N LEU A 216 19.93 -18.52 -7.79
CA LEU A 216 19.04 -17.54 -8.45
C LEU A 216 19.69 -17.07 -9.75
N THR A 217 18.87 -16.92 -10.79
CA THR A 217 19.31 -16.45 -12.12
C THR A 217 18.97 -14.98 -12.37
N ASP A 218 18.49 -14.28 -11.34
CA ASP A 218 18.27 -12.84 -11.31
C ASP A 218 19.05 -12.20 -10.16
N PRO A 219 19.16 -10.86 -10.12
CA PRO A 219 19.88 -10.14 -9.07
C PRO A 219 19.29 -10.30 -7.67
N GLY A 220 18.14 -10.98 -7.50
CA GLY A 220 17.34 -10.88 -6.30
C GLY A 220 16.70 -9.50 -6.13
N THR A 221 15.98 -9.33 -5.02
CA THR A 221 15.51 -8.03 -4.54
C THR A 221 16.37 -7.65 -3.36
N ASP A 222 17.26 -6.67 -3.55
CA ASP A 222 17.99 -5.99 -2.48
C ASP A 222 17.16 -4.85 -1.87
#